data_AF-A0A967D2G4-F1
#
_entry.id   AF-A0A967D2G4-F1
#
_cell.length_a   1.000
_cell.length_b   1.000
_cell.length_c   1.000
_cell.angle_alpha   90.00
_cell.angle_beta   90.00
_cell.angle_gamma   90.00
#
_symmetry.space_group_name_H-M   'P 1'
#
loop_
_entity.id
_entity.type
_entity.pdbx_description
1 polymer ?
#
loop_
_entity_poly.entity_id
_entity_poly.type
_entity_poly.pdbx_seq_one_letter_code
_entity_poly.pdbx_strand_id
1 'polypeptide(L)'
;APGPARPNFAFLHTYAPARHVTYPEVQKFPPESHDHVASSGSGPQRFVTSDQCLMCHSGATGRHSSGPVMFLETKRGGLNVSPYGEWRWSPMGLAGRDPVFHAQLESELSQLGRELPAEKARAYGDQVVNTCLRCHGAMGKRQHDFDRGVGDASWSTAANFQRDWFQLKDPADPHHKYGGLARDGISCTVCHAMVDDGLDLAGFLGSSITGQFKVGPASELYGPFKDVANVWHLPCDQPAGGRLAAGQATCRR
;
A
#
# COMPACT_ATOMS: atom_id res chain seq x y z
N ALA A 1 -26.78 1.91 22.97
CA ALA A 1 -26.83 1.14 24.23
C ALA A 1 -25.40 1.02 24.76
N PRO A 2 -25.14 1.15 26.07
CA PRO A 2 -23.82 0.83 26.60
C PRO A 2 -23.56 -0.65 26.26
N GLY A 3 -22.40 -0.95 25.70
CA GLY A 3 -22.02 -2.31 25.32
C GLY A 3 -22.07 -3.27 26.51
N PRO A 4 -22.05 -4.59 26.28
CA PRO A 4 -22.20 -5.57 27.35
C PRO A 4 -21.16 -5.34 28.45
N ALA A 5 -21.65 -5.08 29.66
CA ALA A 5 -20.85 -4.73 30.84
C ALA A 5 -19.93 -5.85 31.35
N ARG A 6 -20.00 -7.05 30.75
CA ARG A 6 -19.18 -8.22 31.07
C ARG A 6 -18.82 -8.99 29.81
N PRO A 7 -17.56 -9.43 29.64
CA PRO A 7 -17.17 -10.29 28.52
C PRO A 7 -17.91 -11.63 28.57
N ASN A 8 -18.27 -12.16 27.41
CA ASN A 8 -18.89 -13.48 27.29
C ASN A 8 -17.88 -14.56 27.68
N PHE A 9 -18.09 -15.25 28.80
CA PHE A 9 -17.20 -16.30 29.27
C PHE A 9 -17.10 -17.50 28.33
N ALA A 10 -18.15 -17.79 27.54
CA ALA A 10 -18.07 -18.83 26.51
C ALA A 10 -17.09 -18.45 25.40
N PHE A 11 -17.09 -17.19 24.98
CA PHE A 11 -16.11 -16.66 24.03
C PHE A 11 -14.69 -16.74 24.61
N LEU A 12 -14.49 -16.33 25.87
CA LEU A 12 -13.18 -16.45 26.53
C LEU A 12 -12.71 -17.92 26.63
N HIS A 13 -13.62 -18.85 26.90
CA HIS A 13 -13.31 -20.27 26.96
C HIS A 13 -12.91 -20.86 25.61
N THR A 14 -13.43 -20.34 24.48
CA THR A 14 -12.99 -20.73 23.13
C THR A 14 -11.48 -20.54 22.96
N TYR A 15 -10.89 -19.53 23.59
CA TYR A 15 -9.46 -19.23 23.51
C TYR A 15 -8.65 -19.73 24.71
N ALA A 16 -9.26 -20.43 25.68
CA ALA A 16 -8.54 -20.96 26.84
C ALA A 16 -7.33 -21.87 26.50
N PRO A 17 -7.34 -22.66 25.39
CA PRO A 17 -6.17 -23.42 24.97
C PRO A 17 -5.09 -22.57 24.28
N ALA A 18 -5.43 -21.35 23.84
CA ALA A 18 -4.49 -20.50 23.12
C ALA A 18 -3.42 -19.97 24.09
N ARG A 19 -2.16 -20.03 23.67
CA ARG A 19 -1.06 -19.43 24.41
C ARG A 19 -1.33 -17.93 24.56
N HIS A 20 -1.43 -17.44 25.79
CA HIS A 20 -1.48 -16.01 26.03
C HIS A 20 -0.15 -15.38 25.60
N VAL A 21 -0.19 -14.44 24.66
CA VAL A 21 0.97 -13.71 24.16
C VAL A 21 0.97 -12.31 24.76
N THR A 22 2.04 -11.95 25.47
CA THR A 22 2.17 -10.62 26.05
C THR A 22 2.62 -9.61 25.00
N TYR A 23 2.30 -8.32 25.20
CA TYR A 23 2.66 -7.25 24.26
C TYR A 23 4.15 -7.18 23.87
N PRO A 24 5.13 -7.47 24.76
CA PRO A 24 6.54 -7.56 24.38
C PRO A 24 6.88 -8.73 23.46
N GLU A 25 6.11 -9.82 23.48
CA GLU A 25 6.33 -11.00 22.65
C GLU A 25 5.76 -10.84 21.23
N VAL A 26 4.85 -9.88 21.03
CA VAL A 26 4.27 -9.60 19.72
C VAL A 26 5.33 -8.96 18.84
N GLN A 27 5.55 -9.53 17.66
CA GLN A 27 6.37 -8.92 16.63
C GLN A 27 5.69 -7.65 16.11
N LYS A 28 6.39 -6.53 16.15
CA LYS A 28 5.83 -5.22 15.79
C LYS A 28 6.37 -4.77 14.46
N PHE A 29 5.48 -4.26 13.61
CA PHE A 29 5.91 -3.53 12.44
C PHE A 29 6.62 -2.23 12.85
N PRO A 30 7.55 -1.75 12.00
CA PRO A 30 8.08 -0.40 12.12
C PRO A 30 6.94 0.62 12.19
N PRO A 31 7.14 1.77 12.87
CA PRO A 31 6.19 2.87 12.78
C PRO A 31 6.14 3.40 11.34
N GLU A 32 5.06 4.11 11.00
CA GLU A 32 4.80 4.67 9.66
C GLU A 32 5.96 5.55 9.13
N SER A 33 6.75 6.14 10.03
CA SER A 33 7.97 6.88 9.68
C SER A 33 9.08 6.06 9.01
N HIS A 34 8.87 4.75 8.81
CA HIS A 34 9.78 3.85 8.10
C HIS A 34 9.18 3.36 6.77
N ASP A 35 8.01 3.86 6.37
CA ASP A 35 7.35 3.41 5.14
C ASP A 35 7.76 4.23 3.92
N HIS A 36 8.61 5.25 4.10
CA HIS A 36 8.98 6.21 3.07
C HIS A 36 9.68 5.55 1.86
N VAL A 37 8.96 5.48 0.75
CA VAL A 37 9.51 5.14 -0.57
C VAL A 37 9.13 6.25 -1.54
N ALA A 38 10.11 7.09 -1.84
CA ALA A 38 9.97 8.25 -2.71
C ALA A 38 10.47 7.96 -4.13
N SER A 39 10.04 8.77 -5.10
CA SER A 39 10.68 8.77 -6.41
C SER A 39 12.11 9.28 -6.28
N SER A 40 13.08 8.54 -6.80
CA SER A 40 14.49 8.92 -6.76
C SER A 40 14.87 9.84 -7.93
N GLY A 41 15.94 10.62 -7.76
CA GLY A 41 16.50 11.43 -8.86
C GLY A 41 17.10 10.59 -10.01
N SER A 42 17.23 9.28 -9.83
CA SER A 42 17.70 8.32 -10.86
C SER A 42 16.61 7.87 -11.83
N GLY A 43 15.35 8.28 -11.62
CA GLY A 43 14.24 7.97 -12.51
C GLY A 43 12.93 7.73 -11.76
N PRO A 44 11.80 7.74 -12.49
CA PRO A 44 10.48 7.56 -11.90
C PRO A 44 10.35 6.17 -11.26
N GLN A 45 9.90 6.13 -10.01
CA GLN A 45 9.52 4.89 -9.32
C GLN A 45 8.07 4.56 -9.64
N ARG A 46 7.79 3.29 -9.92
CA ARG A 46 6.44 2.85 -10.32
C ARG A 46 5.44 2.94 -9.17
N PHE A 47 5.87 2.57 -7.97
CA PHE A 47 5.11 2.78 -6.75
C PHE A 47 5.91 3.67 -5.81
N VAL A 48 5.20 4.60 -5.20
CA VAL A 48 5.68 5.47 -4.12
C VAL A 48 4.62 5.50 -3.03
N THR A 49 5.05 5.77 -1.80
CA THR A 49 4.16 5.84 -0.64
C THR A 49 3.37 7.14 -0.57
N SER A 50 2.27 7.10 0.18
CA SER A 50 1.26 8.16 0.30
C SER A 50 1.80 9.51 0.82
N ASP A 51 2.91 9.49 1.55
CA ASP A 51 3.61 10.69 2.02
C ASP A 51 4.09 11.58 0.86
N GLN A 52 4.34 11.01 -0.32
CA GLN A 52 4.66 11.77 -1.53
C GLN A 52 3.44 12.54 -2.07
N CYS A 53 2.23 12.13 -1.72
CA CYS A 53 0.98 12.79 -2.13
C CYS A 53 0.49 13.79 -1.07
N LEU A 54 0.80 13.54 0.21
CA LEU A 54 0.32 14.31 1.37
C LEU A 54 0.59 15.81 1.26
N MET A 55 1.72 16.22 0.67
CA MET A 55 2.10 17.63 0.57
C MET A 55 1.05 18.50 -0.15
N CYS A 56 0.33 17.94 -1.12
CA CYS A 56 -0.70 18.65 -1.89
C CYS A 56 -2.11 18.06 -1.70
N HIS A 57 -2.21 16.79 -1.31
CA HIS A 57 -3.49 16.07 -1.16
C HIS A 57 -3.87 15.81 0.31
N SER A 58 -3.41 16.64 1.23
CA SER A 58 -3.79 16.60 2.65
C SER A 58 -4.45 17.88 3.14
N GLY A 59 -5.19 17.77 4.24
CA GLY A 59 -5.72 18.92 4.99
C GLY A 59 -4.78 19.43 6.08
N ALA A 60 -3.59 18.84 6.23
CA ALA A 60 -2.65 19.09 7.33
C ALA A 60 -1.42 19.91 6.91
N THR A 61 -1.27 20.18 5.61
CA THR A 61 -0.29 21.13 5.09
C THR A 61 -0.77 22.52 5.47
N GLY A 62 -0.25 23.03 6.60
CA GLY A 62 -0.71 24.28 7.18
C GLY A 62 -0.65 25.44 6.17
N ARG A 63 -1.25 26.59 6.52
CA ARG A 63 -1.22 27.85 5.72
C ARG A 63 0.18 28.36 5.32
N HIS A 64 1.27 27.68 5.71
CA HIS A 64 2.67 28.02 5.49
C HIS A 64 3.33 27.21 4.37
N SER A 65 2.69 26.13 3.89
CA SER A 65 3.07 25.48 2.65
C SER A 65 2.31 26.15 1.51
N SER A 66 3.02 26.70 0.54
CA SER A 66 2.50 27.42 -0.65
C SER A 66 1.60 26.57 -1.57
N GLY A 67 1.15 25.39 -1.13
CA GLY A 67 0.36 24.44 -1.88
C GLY A 67 -1.14 24.50 -1.56
N PRO A 68 -1.97 23.75 -2.31
CA PRO A 68 -3.40 23.65 -2.04
C PRO A 68 -3.62 23.04 -0.66
N VAL A 69 -4.30 23.79 0.22
CA VAL A 69 -4.78 23.27 1.49
C VAL A 69 -6.16 22.68 1.25
N MET A 70 -6.27 21.35 1.31
CA MET A 70 -7.54 20.62 1.12
C MET A 70 -8.38 20.62 2.41
N PHE A 71 -8.50 21.80 3.02
CA PHE A 71 -9.25 22.07 4.23
C PHE A 71 -10.14 23.29 4.01
N LEU A 72 -11.45 23.09 4.11
CA LEU A 72 -12.43 24.16 3.95
C LEU A 72 -12.69 24.80 5.29
N GLU A 73 -12.43 26.10 5.42
CA GLU A 73 -12.76 26.83 6.64
C GLU A 73 -14.27 27.04 6.75
N THR A 74 -14.81 26.74 7.93
CA THR A 74 -16.24 26.92 8.22
C THR A 74 -16.40 27.63 9.56
N LYS A 75 -17.58 28.20 9.82
CA LYS A 75 -17.92 28.78 11.14
C LYS A 75 -17.85 27.77 12.30
N ARG A 76 -17.65 26.47 12.02
CA ARG A 76 -17.59 25.37 12.98
C ARG A 76 -16.20 24.75 13.12
N GLY A 77 -15.14 25.45 12.70
CA GLY A 77 -13.76 24.97 12.84
C GLY A 77 -13.20 24.23 11.64
N GLY A 78 -13.93 24.21 10.51
CA GLY A 78 -13.46 23.70 9.22
C GLY A 78 -13.77 22.23 8.92
N LEU A 79 -13.50 21.81 7.68
CA LEU A 79 -13.74 20.47 7.15
C LEU A 79 -12.52 20.02 6.35
N ASN A 80 -11.95 18.87 6.71
CA ASN A 80 -10.93 18.22 5.92
C ASN A 80 -11.60 17.52 4.72
N VAL A 81 -11.30 17.99 3.51
CA VAL A 81 -11.80 17.43 2.23
C VAL A 81 -10.68 16.73 1.45
N SER A 82 -9.58 16.43 2.13
CA SER A 82 -8.41 15.85 1.50
C SER A 82 -8.58 14.35 1.28
N PRO A 83 -8.23 13.84 0.08
CA PRO A 83 -8.26 12.40 -0.18
C PRO A 83 -7.41 11.61 0.81
N TYR A 84 -6.25 12.14 1.22
CA TYR A 84 -5.41 11.50 2.22
C TYR A 84 -6.13 11.32 3.56
N GLY A 85 -6.84 12.37 4.02
CA GLY A 85 -7.56 12.35 5.29
C GLY A 85 -8.65 11.29 5.34
N GLU A 86 -9.33 11.01 4.23
CA GLU A 86 -10.33 9.95 4.14
C GLU A 86 -9.69 8.57 3.97
N TRP A 87 -8.71 8.46 3.06
CA TRP A 87 -8.05 7.21 2.72
C TRP A 87 -7.31 6.58 3.90
N ARG A 88 -6.57 7.38 4.68
CA ARG A 88 -5.66 6.88 5.73
C ARG A 88 -6.36 6.07 6.82
N TRP A 89 -7.65 6.33 7.03
CA TRP A 89 -8.49 5.66 8.02
C TRP A 89 -9.49 4.66 7.41
N SER A 90 -9.42 4.47 6.10
CA SER A 90 -10.24 3.47 5.39
C SER A 90 -9.62 2.07 5.51
N PRO A 91 -10.40 1.00 5.25
CA PRO A 91 -9.84 -0.34 5.12
C PRO A 91 -8.71 -0.44 4.09
N MET A 92 -8.72 0.38 3.03
CA MET A 92 -7.66 0.42 2.02
C MET A 92 -6.33 0.95 2.60
N GLY A 93 -6.39 2.08 3.31
CA GLY A 93 -5.20 2.67 3.95
C GLY A 93 -4.66 1.86 5.13
N LEU A 94 -5.49 0.98 5.71
CA LEU A 94 -5.08 0.09 6.79
C LEU A 94 -4.69 -1.32 6.31
N ALA A 95 -4.95 -1.67 5.05
CA ALA A 95 -4.86 -3.06 4.54
C ALA A 95 -3.51 -3.73 4.82
N GLY A 96 -2.41 -2.99 4.70
CA GLY A 96 -1.05 -3.50 4.92
C GLY A 96 -0.67 -3.66 6.39
N ARG A 97 -1.32 -2.92 7.28
CA ARG A 97 -1.05 -2.87 8.73
C ARG A 97 -2.16 -3.48 9.57
N ASP A 98 -3.20 -4.04 8.94
CA ASP A 98 -4.35 -4.61 9.63
C ASP A 98 -3.93 -5.86 10.44
N PRO A 99 -3.99 -5.81 11.78
CA PRO A 99 -3.62 -6.94 12.62
C PRO A 99 -4.56 -8.14 12.43
N VAL A 100 -5.82 -7.93 12.02
CA VAL A 100 -6.77 -9.02 11.75
C VAL A 100 -6.34 -9.78 10.50
N PHE A 101 -5.97 -9.07 9.44
CA PHE A 101 -5.40 -9.66 8.23
C PHE A 101 -4.15 -10.51 8.54
N HIS A 102 -3.18 -9.96 9.26
CA HIS A 102 -1.94 -10.70 9.56
C HIS A 102 -2.19 -11.91 10.46
N ALA A 103 -3.11 -11.83 11.41
CA ALA A 103 -3.52 -12.97 12.22
C ALA A 103 -4.19 -14.06 11.37
N GLN A 104 -5.05 -13.69 10.42
CA GLN A 104 -5.65 -14.65 9.48
C GLN A 104 -4.57 -15.30 8.61
N LEU A 105 -3.67 -14.52 8.02
CA LEU A 105 -2.59 -15.04 7.19
C LEU A 105 -1.71 -16.03 7.97
N GLU A 106 -1.40 -15.75 9.24
CA GLU A 106 -0.67 -16.67 10.10
C GLU A 106 -1.45 -17.95 10.41
N SER A 107 -2.77 -17.85 10.61
CA SER A 107 -3.64 -19.00 10.81
C SER A 107 -3.63 -19.94 9.59
N GLU A 108 -3.73 -19.39 8.38
CA GLU A 108 -3.65 -20.17 7.12
C GLU A 108 -2.31 -20.91 7.01
N LEU A 109 -1.19 -20.22 7.26
CA LEU A 109 0.14 -20.83 7.19
C LEU A 109 0.33 -21.91 8.27
N SER A 110 -0.21 -21.69 9.48
CA SER A 110 -0.19 -22.66 10.57
C SER A 110 -1.03 -23.90 10.26
N GLN A 111 -2.18 -23.74 9.59
CA GLN A 111 -2.99 -24.87 9.11
C GLN A 111 -2.21 -25.70 8.09
N LEU A 112 -1.63 -25.07 7.06
CA LEU A 112 -0.81 -25.76 6.06
C LEU A 112 0.36 -26.55 6.70
N GLY A 113 1.03 -25.95 7.69
CA GLY A 113 2.14 -26.59 8.41
C GLY A 113 1.72 -27.80 9.26
N ARG A 114 0.47 -27.86 9.71
CA ARG A 114 -0.08 -28.99 10.48
C ARG A 114 -0.61 -30.11 9.58
N GLU A 115 -1.16 -29.76 8.43
CA GLU A 115 -1.91 -30.69 7.58
C GLU A 115 -1.07 -31.30 6.45
N LEU A 116 0.03 -30.66 6.05
CA LEU A 116 0.81 -31.06 4.88
C LEU A 116 2.26 -31.40 5.23
N PRO A 117 2.93 -32.25 4.42
CA PRO A 117 4.38 -32.42 4.48
C PRO A 117 5.11 -31.08 4.30
N ALA A 118 6.24 -30.91 5.00
CA ALA A 118 6.95 -29.63 5.09
C ALA A 118 7.25 -28.95 3.74
N GLU A 119 7.65 -29.72 2.72
CA GLU A 119 7.90 -29.20 1.38
C GLU A 119 6.64 -28.60 0.74
N LYS A 120 5.51 -29.32 0.82
CA LYS A 120 4.21 -28.87 0.29
C LYS A 120 3.65 -27.70 1.08
N ALA A 121 3.77 -27.73 2.41
CA ALA A 121 3.38 -26.63 3.28
C ALA A 121 4.13 -25.35 2.93
N ARG A 122 5.44 -25.44 2.67
CA ARG A 122 6.25 -24.30 2.21
C ARG A 122 5.79 -23.79 0.84
N ALA A 123 5.69 -24.68 -0.14
CA ALA A 123 5.30 -24.30 -1.49
C ALA A 123 3.93 -23.61 -1.54
N TYR A 124 2.91 -24.18 -0.88
CA TYR A 124 1.58 -23.55 -0.82
C TYR A 124 1.54 -22.34 0.10
N GLY A 125 2.31 -22.31 1.19
CA GLY A 125 2.44 -21.13 2.04
C GLY A 125 2.95 -19.91 1.26
N ASP A 126 3.96 -20.10 0.41
CA ASP A 126 4.46 -19.05 -0.48
C ASP A 126 3.36 -18.56 -1.45
N GLN A 127 2.54 -19.46 -2.00
CA GLN A 127 1.42 -19.09 -2.88
C GLN A 127 0.31 -18.35 -2.14
N VAL A 128 0.01 -18.73 -0.89
CA VAL A 128 -0.95 -18.01 -0.04
C VAL A 128 -0.46 -16.60 0.23
N VAL A 129 0.80 -16.42 0.64
CA VAL A 129 1.40 -15.10 0.86
C VAL A 129 1.35 -14.26 -0.41
N ASN A 130 1.79 -14.82 -1.54
CA ASN A 130 1.75 -14.12 -2.83
C ASN A 130 0.33 -13.69 -3.21
N THR A 131 -0.67 -14.55 -2.98
CA THR A 131 -2.08 -14.26 -3.31
C THR A 131 -2.62 -13.13 -2.42
N CYS A 132 -2.49 -13.27 -1.11
CA CYS A 132 -3.02 -12.30 -0.14
C CYS A 132 -2.39 -10.91 -0.34
N LEU A 133 -1.08 -10.86 -0.60
CA LEU A 133 -0.36 -9.60 -0.75
C LEU A 133 -0.59 -8.90 -2.09
N ARG A 134 -1.25 -9.52 -3.07
CA ARG A 134 -1.75 -8.78 -4.25
C ARG A 134 -2.79 -7.72 -3.88
N CYS A 135 -3.50 -7.91 -2.75
CA CYS A 135 -4.59 -7.03 -2.32
C CYS A 135 -4.31 -6.33 -0.96
N HIS A 136 -3.53 -6.92 -0.05
CA HIS A 136 -3.26 -6.29 1.25
C HIS A 136 -1.92 -5.55 1.31
N GLY A 137 -0.96 -5.92 0.46
CA GLY A 137 0.37 -5.29 0.35
C GLY A 137 0.74 -5.00 -1.10
N ALA A 138 -0.25 -4.57 -1.89
CA ALA A 138 -0.22 -4.61 -3.35
C ALA A 138 1.01 -3.92 -3.95
N MET A 139 1.36 -2.73 -3.46
CA MET A 139 2.53 -1.99 -3.98
C MET A 139 3.83 -2.73 -3.73
N GLY A 140 4.04 -3.26 -2.52
CA GLY A 140 5.26 -4.00 -2.18
C GLY A 140 5.39 -5.28 -3.00
N LYS A 141 4.31 -6.07 -3.08
CA LYS A 141 4.28 -7.30 -3.91
C LYS A 141 4.57 -7.00 -5.37
N ARG A 142 3.91 -5.98 -5.93
CA ARG A 142 4.07 -5.64 -7.34
C ARG A 142 5.42 -5.03 -7.65
N GLN A 143 5.94 -4.14 -6.80
CA GLN A 143 7.29 -3.60 -6.98
C GLN A 143 8.33 -4.72 -6.96
N HIS A 144 8.18 -5.71 -6.07
CA HIS A 144 9.03 -6.89 -6.07
C HIS A 144 8.94 -7.68 -7.38
N ASP A 145 7.74 -7.93 -7.89
CA ASP A 145 7.53 -8.64 -9.15
C ASP A 145 8.17 -7.89 -10.34
N PHE A 146 8.03 -6.56 -10.38
CA PHE A 146 8.65 -5.73 -11.41
C PHE A 146 10.18 -5.79 -11.34
N ASP A 147 10.76 -5.65 -10.15
CA ASP A 147 12.21 -5.67 -9.96
C ASP A 147 12.83 -7.04 -10.27
N ARG A 148 12.04 -8.12 -10.14
CA ARG A 148 12.43 -9.48 -10.52
C ARG A 148 12.13 -9.83 -11.97
N GLY A 149 11.40 -8.99 -12.69
CA GLY A 149 11.05 -9.21 -14.09
C GLY A 149 10.19 -10.45 -14.32
N VAL A 150 9.37 -10.86 -13.34
CA VAL A 150 8.58 -12.10 -13.44
C VAL A 150 7.35 -11.97 -14.34
N GLY A 151 6.89 -10.74 -14.60
CA GLY A 151 5.70 -10.50 -15.43
C GLY A 151 4.49 -11.31 -14.94
N ASP A 152 3.85 -12.05 -15.85
CA ASP A 152 2.69 -12.88 -15.53
C ASP A 152 3.05 -14.13 -14.71
N ALA A 153 4.35 -14.46 -14.58
CA ALA A 153 4.84 -15.56 -13.74
C ALA A 153 4.92 -15.17 -12.25
N SER A 154 3.94 -14.42 -11.75
CA SER A 154 3.84 -13.96 -10.35
C SER A 154 3.63 -15.09 -9.31
N TRP A 155 3.56 -16.33 -9.79
CA TRP A 155 3.49 -17.58 -9.02
C TRP A 155 4.83 -18.32 -8.93
N SER A 156 5.84 -17.88 -9.69
CA SER A 156 7.18 -18.46 -9.65
C SER A 156 7.87 -18.17 -8.32
N THR A 157 8.85 -18.98 -7.97
CA THR A 157 9.66 -18.78 -6.76
C THR A 157 10.39 -17.43 -6.73
N ALA A 158 10.70 -16.88 -7.91
CA ALA A 158 11.30 -15.54 -8.04
C ALA A 158 10.35 -14.41 -7.64
N ALA A 159 9.03 -14.67 -7.60
CA ALA A 159 7.98 -13.73 -7.22
C ALA A 159 7.58 -13.84 -5.74
N ASN A 160 8.20 -14.76 -4.98
CA ASN A 160 7.84 -15.03 -3.59
C ASN A 160 8.21 -13.86 -2.70
N PHE A 161 7.18 -13.14 -2.24
CA PHE A 161 7.33 -12.09 -1.26
C PHE A 161 7.53 -12.68 0.13
N GLN A 162 8.55 -12.23 0.85
CA GLN A 162 8.80 -12.71 2.22
C GLN A 162 8.09 -11.81 3.24
N ARG A 163 7.35 -12.43 4.16
CA ARG A 163 6.57 -11.71 5.18
C ARG A 163 7.45 -10.89 6.12
N ASP A 164 8.68 -11.32 6.36
CA ASP A 164 9.66 -10.65 7.22
C ASP A 164 10.08 -9.26 6.73
N TRP A 165 9.83 -8.94 5.45
CA TRP A 165 10.05 -7.61 4.90
C TRP A 165 9.17 -6.55 5.56
N PHE A 166 8.01 -6.94 6.10
CA PHE A 166 7.16 -6.03 6.87
C PHE A 166 7.83 -5.53 8.16
N GLN A 167 8.87 -6.20 8.64
CA GLN A 167 9.54 -5.91 9.91
C GLN A 167 10.85 -5.15 9.73
N LEU A 168 11.33 -5.02 8.49
CA LEU A 168 12.58 -4.31 8.17
C LEU A 168 12.45 -2.82 8.52
N LYS A 169 13.43 -2.33 9.28
CA LYS A 169 13.57 -0.93 9.72
C LYS A 169 14.76 -0.23 9.09
N ASP A 170 15.77 -0.99 8.66
CA ASP A 170 17.00 -0.45 8.12
C ASP A 170 16.78 -0.07 6.65
N PRO A 171 16.83 1.22 6.27
CA PRO A 171 16.70 1.65 4.88
C PRO A 171 17.82 1.13 3.98
N ALA A 172 18.94 0.67 4.54
CA ALA A 172 20.04 0.07 3.79
C ALA A 172 19.74 -1.37 3.33
N ASP A 173 18.74 -2.05 3.93
CA ASP A 173 18.32 -3.36 3.46
C ASP A 173 17.63 -3.24 2.10
N PRO A 174 18.06 -3.99 1.07
CA PRO A 174 17.48 -3.89 -0.28
C PRO A 174 15.99 -4.26 -0.35
N HIS A 175 15.46 -4.98 0.65
CA HIS A 175 14.05 -5.37 0.74
C HIS A 175 13.23 -4.41 1.60
N HIS A 176 13.85 -3.45 2.29
CA HIS A 176 13.15 -2.47 3.12
C HIS A 176 12.05 -1.75 2.34
N LYS A 177 12.33 -1.37 1.09
CA LYS A 177 11.37 -0.71 0.20
C LYS A 177 10.11 -1.53 -0.05
N TYR A 178 10.23 -2.86 -0.18
CA TYR A 178 9.07 -3.72 -0.43
C TYR A 178 8.17 -3.78 0.79
N GLY A 179 8.77 -3.84 1.99
CA GLY A 179 8.05 -3.75 3.26
C GLY A 179 7.34 -2.40 3.44
N GLY A 180 8.04 -1.30 3.18
CA GLY A 180 7.45 0.06 3.27
C GLY A 180 6.26 0.25 2.35
N LEU A 181 6.41 -0.10 1.08
CA LEU A 181 5.33 -0.08 0.10
C LEU A 181 4.16 -1.00 0.49
N ALA A 182 4.43 -2.19 1.04
CA ALA A 182 3.37 -3.10 1.46
C ALA A 182 2.61 -2.59 2.70
N ARG A 183 3.29 -1.92 3.64
CA ARG A 183 2.69 -1.37 4.87
C ARG A 183 1.82 -0.15 4.63
N ASP A 184 2.10 0.64 3.59
CA ASP A 184 1.26 1.78 3.17
C ASP A 184 -0.10 1.34 2.58
N GLY A 185 -0.35 0.03 2.46
CA GLY A 185 -1.66 -0.53 2.13
C GLY A 185 -2.04 -0.39 0.65
N ILE A 186 -3.35 -0.33 0.39
CA ILE A 186 -3.88 0.00 -0.95
C ILE A 186 -3.84 1.51 -1.13
N SER A 187 -2.64 2.02 -1.41
CA SER A 187 -2.32 3.45 -1.46
C SER A 187 -2.62 4.09 -2.81
N CYS A 188 -2.36 5.39 -2.90
CA CYS A 188 -2.68 6.24 -4.05
C CYS A 188 -2.18 5.64 -5.37
N THR A 189 -0.91 5.20 -5.42
CA THR A 189 -0.30 4.66 -6.65
C THR A 189 -0.78 3.26 -7.02
N VAL A 190 -1.50 2.55 -6.14
CA VAL A 190 -2.21 1.33 -6.54
C VAL A 190 -3.28 1.68 -7.56
N CYS A 191 -4.18 2.61 -7.22
CA CYS A 191 -5.30 2.98 -8.07
C CYS A 191 -4.90 3.92 -9.19
N HIS A 192 -4.08 4.93 -8.88
CA HIS A 192 -3.66 5.94 -9.85
C HIS A 192 -2.62 5.45 -10.85
N ALA A 193 -2.03 4.26 -10.68
CA ALA A 193 -1.20 3.66 -11.74
C ALA A 193 -1.98 2.68 -12.62
N MET A 194 -3.21 2.30 -12.26
CA MET A 194 -4.00 1.34 -13.06
C MET A 194 -4.37 1.93 -14.41
N VAL A 195 -4.29 1.10 -15.45
CA VAL A 195 -4.74 1.45 -16.80
C VAL A 195 -5.80 0.46 -17.26
N ASP A 196 -6.67 0.92 -18.16
CA ASP A 196 -7.58 0.04 -18.89
C ASP A 196 -6.76 -0.99 -19.67
N ASP A 197 -7.05 -2.27 -19.44
CA ASP A 197 -6.38 -3.39 -20.07
C ASP A 197 -7.07 -3.85 -21.35
N GLY A 198 -8.20 -3.24 -21.70
CA GLY A 198 -9.01 -3.52 -22.89
C GLY A 198 -9.69 -4.89 -22.84
N LEU A 199 -9.79 -5.49 -21.65
CA LEU A 199 -10.34 -6.83 -21.47
C LEU A 199 -11.87 -6.81 -21.58
N ASP A 200 -12.42 -7.92 -22.09
CA ASP A 200 -13.84 -8.18 -21.94
C ASP A 200 -14.18 -8.53 -20.48
N LEU A 201 -15.47 -8.71 -20.17
CA LEU A 201 -15.90 -9.01 -18.80
C LEU A 201 -15.23 -10.28 -18.26
N ALA A 202 -15.06 -11.31 -19.09
CA ALA A 202 -14.44 -12.56 -18.66
C ALA A 202 -12.95 -12.35 -18.29
N GLY A 203 -12.22 -11.59 -19.11
CA GLY A 203 -10.84 -11.19 -18.84
C GLY A 203 -10.75 -10.37 -17.55
N PHE A 204 -11.58 -9.35 -17.38
CA PHE A 204 -11.61 -8.50 -16.18
C PHE A 204 -11.84 -9.32 -14.89
N LEU A 205 -12.78 -10.26 -14.93
CA LEU A 205 -13.05 -11.15 -13.79
C LEU A 205 -11.92 -12.15 -13.52
N GLY A 206 -11.19 -12.56 -14.56
CA GLY A 206 -10.07 -13.49 -14.46
C GLY A 206 -8.78 -12.86 -13.94
N SER A 207 -8.53 -11.57 -14.22
CA SER A 207 -7.27 -10.89 -13.90
C SER A 207 -7.43 -9.68 -12.98
N SER A 208 -8.18 -8.66 -13.39
CA SER A 208 -8.13 -7.34 -12.76
C SER A 208 -8.65 -7.40 -11.32
N ILE A 209 -9.73 -8.15 -11.07
CA ILE A 209 -10.30 -8.34 -9.71
C ILE A 209 -9.51 -9.32 -8.84
N THR A 210 -8.56 -10.08 -9.40
CA THR A 210 -7.69 -11.00 -8.65
C THR A 210 -6.38 -10.34 -8.20
N GLY A 211 -6.35 -9.01 -8.27
CA GLY A 211 -5.17 -8.21 -7.95
C GLY A 211 -4.10 -8.27 -9.05
N GLN A 212 -4.45 -8.70 -10.27
CA GLN A 212 -3.57 -8.74 -11.47
C GLN A 212 -3.92 -7.65 -12.51
N PHE A 213 -4.50 -6.53 -12.08
CA PHE A 213 -4.71 -5.33 -12.91
C PHE A 213 -3.42 -4.84 -13.62
N LYS A 214 -3.55 -4.26 -14.82
CA LYS A 214 -2.42 -3.62 -15.51
C LYS A 214 -2.12 -2.25 -14.93
N VAL A 215 -0.85 -1.85 -15.01
CA VAL A 215 -0.39 -0.53 -14.61
C VAL A 215 0.38 0.15 -15.75
N GLY A 216 0.24 1.47 -15.85
CA GLY A 216 0.90 2.30 -16.86
C GLY A 216 2.40 2.46 -16.62
N PRO A 217 3.10 3.31 -17.40
CA PRO A 217 4.51 3.62 -17.17
C PRO A 217 4.76 4.23 -15.77
N ALA A 218 5.95 4.00 -15.21
CA ALA A 218 6.30 4.55 -13.88
C ALA A 218 6.26 6.09 -13.81
N SER A 219 6.34 6.76 -14.96
CA SER A 219 6.30 8.22 -15.09
C SER A 219 4.90 8.81 -15.16
N GLU A 220 3.85 8.00 -15.05
CA GLU A 220 2.46 8.42 -15.27
C GLU A 220 1.56 8.02 -14.10
N LEU A 221 0.65 8.92 -13.75
CA LEU A 221 -0.45 8.69 -12.80
C LEU A 221 -1.74 9.22 -13.41
N TYR A 222 -2.82 8.47 -13.26
CA TYR A 222 -4.11 8.69 -13.89
C TYR A 222 -5.14 9.16 -12.86
N GLY A 223 -5.69 10.36 -13.04
CA GLY A 223 -6.71 10.94 -12.17
C GLY A 223 -8.13 10.78 -12.71
N PRO A 224 -9.18 10.98 -11.87
CA PRO A 224 -10.58 10.81 -12.28
C PRO A 224 -11.11 11.93 -13.19
N PHE A 225 -10.39 13.06 -13.33
CA PHE A 225 -10.85 14.23 -14.06
C PHE A 225 -10.20 14.32 -15.44
N LYS A 226 -11.04 14.49 -16.48
CA LYS A 226 -10.60 14.68 -17.88
C LYS A 226 -9.81 15.98 -18.07
N ASP A 227 -10.22 17.02 -17.33
CA ASP A 227 -9.58 18.32 -17.30
C ASP A 227 -9.00 18.54 -15.90
N VAL A 228 -7.68 18.35 -15.75
CA VAL A 228 -6.98 19.06 -14.69
C VAL A 228 -7.07 20.53 -15.07
N ALA A 229 -8.00 21.27 -14.46
CA ALA A 229 -7.90 22.71 -14.47
C ALA A 229 -6.47 23.04 -14.03
N ASN A 230 -5.71 23.74 -14.88
CA ASN A 230 -4.36 24.17 -14.61
C ASN A 230 -4.36 25.16 -13.44
N VAL A 231 -4.61 24.67 -12.22
CA VAL A 231 -4.64 25.50 -11.01
C VAL A 231 -3.23 25.61 -10.42
N TRP A 232 -2.28 24.79 -10.88
CA TRP A 232 -0.92 24.77 -10.33
C TRP A 232 0.15 24.63 -11.43
N HIS A 233 0.32 25.68 -12.25
CA HIS A 233 1.63 26.02 -12.82
C HIS A 233 2.54 26.64 -11.74
N LEU A 234 2.64 26.00 -10.57
CA LEU A 234 3.75 26.24 -9.65
C LEU A 234 4.66 25.02 -9.75
N PRO A 235 5.62 25.02 -10.68
CA PRO A 235 6.64 23.98 -10.71
C PRO A 235 7.36 23.97 -9.36
N CYS A 236 7.54 22.80 -8.77
CA CYS A 236 8.38 22.61 -7.60
C CYS A 236 9.88 22.94 -7.85
N ASP A 237 10.25 23.44 -9.05
CA ASP A 237 11.63 23.66 -9.48
C ASP A 237 11.85 24.99 -10.21
N GLN A 238 11.66 26.15 -9.57
CA GLN A 238 12.30 27.38 -10.04
C GLN A 238 12.92 28.20 -8.90
N PRO A 239 14.27 28.18 -8.73
CA PRO A 239 14.98 29.41 -8.48
C PRO A 239 14.88 30.29 -9.74
N ALA A 240 14.76 31.60 -9.54
CA ALA A 240 14.67 32.57 -10.62
C ALA A 240 15.77 32.37 -11.68
N GLY A 241 15.37 31.96 -12.90
CA GLY A 241 16.20 31.95 -14.10
C GLY A 241 16.95 30.64 -14.40
N GLY A 242 16.42 29.84 -15.33
CA GLY A 242 17.18 28.72 -15.95
C GLY A 242 16.29 27.75 -16.72
N ARG A 243 16.77 27.26 -17.88
CA ARG A 243 16.04 26.41 -18.84
C ARG A 243 15.71 25.02 -18.26
N LEU A 244 14.52 24.50 -18.61
CA LEU A 244 14.04 23.14 -18.34
C LEU A 244 14.95 22.08 -18.98
N ALA A 245 15.40 21.10 -18.19
CA ALA A 245 15.99 19.86 -18.67
C ALA A 245 14.91 18.74 -18.65
N ALA A 246 14.91 17.91 -19.69
CA ALA A 246 13.96 16.82 -19.88
C ALA A 246 14.12 15.73 -18.81
N GLY A 247 13.01 15.33 -18.15
CA GLY A 247 13.02 14.20 -17.21
C GLY A 247 11.92 14.12 -16.15
N GLN A 248 10.97 15.07 -16.10
CA GLN A 248 9.89 15.04 -15.08
C GLN A 248 8.69 14.20 -15.54
N ALA A 249 8.12 13.46 -14.58
CA ALA A 249 6.90 12.67 -14.74
C ALA A 249 5.77 13.54 -15.32
N THR A 250 5.23 13.12 -16.47
CA THR A 250 4.11 13.80 -17.11
C THR A 250 2.83 13.09 -16.73
N CYS A 251 1.86 13.78 -16.12
CA CYS A 251 0.46 13.31 -16.12
C CYS A 251 0.02 13.20 -17.59
N ARG A 252 -0.06 11.97 -18.10
CA ARG A 252 -0.63 11.65 -19.41
C ARG A 252 -1.83 10.75 -19.22
N ARG A 253 -2.70 10.82 -20.22
CA ARG A 253 -4.03 10.22 -20.32
C ARG A 253 -4.08 8.76 -19.96
#